data_AF-A0A9P7T0P8-F1
#
_entry.id   AF-A0A9P7T0P8-F1
#
_cell.length_a   1.000
_cell.length_b   1.000
_cell.length_c   1.000
_cell.angle_alpha   90.00
_cell.angle_beta   90.00
_cell.angle_gamma   90.00
#
_symmetry.space_group_name_H-M   'P 1'
#
loop_
_entity.id
_entity.type
_entity.pdbx_description
1 polymer ?
#
loop_
_entity_poly.entity_id
_entity_poly.type
_entity_poly.pdbx_seq_one_letter_code
_entity_poly.pdbx_strand_id
1 'polypeptide(L)'
;MDTTGADNAMYALRDIPGKGKGLVATRDIPKGTRILSEQPLIAVPFGKSAKWRGNFIAQQLKALKKKQRDTFLSMPNKLPFIDSETRYVGIFETNSLPADDELRKKKAIFPEACRINHDCDDNAMKMWNENIKRHTVHAMRDIHAGEEITLSYEPYYSNRQTRQKSLRKNFGFTCSCRACSLPDEQSEERDRKLDQIRSLIQRYNEPPCSCTSCPDFTLLSYLDGRVRIYRDLDRDDWHTASAYAEAVSLTIARSDLARGRVFAQKAAAIWTTILGSDSTRAIKYADLARDPSTHEKYGTSSVWRTAVSEVPQGLGPDDFDNWLWRREKPKVVVPKILLPPTQPFFSAFSDLPRNTDVCSDGSSKKRRHWCFLGEILEPVFILPFDLEVVDIHNKKTKVHFYTEGAGTEIDASQHQPGHTVAIIDATRYDFKFGPPGIRHKDPQMIKIFPLRLTTFLSMSSEVHRLSMPQDNDMRTCHGCGNDAVAASMKRCTGCWSLWYCNKDCQKVGWTLKFHKFNCKALSDPDLRGLFLTEWEKVQDSVSFPLKVSNGPC
;
A
#
# COMPACT_ATOMS: atom_id res chain seq x y z
N MET A 1 -30.88 -26.21 32.92
CA MET A 1 -30.16 -27.19 32.07
C MET A 1 -31.10 -27.42 30.90
N ASP A 2 -30.74 -26.89 29.73
CA ASP A 2 -31.36 -27.26 28.46
C ASP A 2 -30.35 -28.15 27.75
N THR A 3 -30.65 -29.45 27.68
CA THR A 3 -29.80 -30.49 27.07
C THR A 3 -30.18 -30.78 25.62
N THR A 4 -30.84 -29.84 24.94
CA THR A 4 -31.15 -29.91 23.49
C THR A 4 -30.24 -29.05 22.61
N GLY A 5 -29.19 -28.42 23.16
CA GLY A 5 -28.40 -27.39 22.45
C GLY A 5 -26.91 -27.67 22.20
N ALA A 6 -26.36 -28.82 22.57
CA ALA A 6 -24.91 -29.06 22.46
C ALA A 6 -24.45 -29.38 21.02
N ASP A 7 -25.26 -30.11 20.24
CA ASP A 7 -24.88 -30.56 18.89
C ASP A 7 -25.07 -29.51 17.79
N ASN A 8 -25.63 -28.33 18.10
CA ASN A 8 -25.85 -27.25 17.13
C ASN A 8 -25.19 -25.91 17.51
N ALA A 9 -24.31 -25.91 18.52
CA ALA A 9 -23.50 -24.75 18.84
C ALA A 9 -22.59 -24.43 17.63
N MET A 10 -22.32 -23.14 17.37
CA MET A 10 -21.41 -22.71 16.29
C MET A 10 -19.93 -22.90 16.66
N TYR A 11 -19.65 -22.98 17.96
CA TYR A 11 -18.29 -23.07 18.50
C TYR A 11 -18.27 -23.88 19.79
N ALA A 12 -17.10 -24.36 20.15
CA ALA A 12 -16.81 -24.99 21.43
C ALA A 12 -15.53 -24.41 22.03
N LEU A 13 -15.51 -24.28 23.36
CA LEU A 13 -14.30 -23.93 24.11
C LEU A 13 -13.38 -25.15 24.18
N ARG A 14 -12.17 -25.05 23.63
CA ARG A 14 -11.18 -26.14 23.59
C ARG A 14 -9.84 -25.68 24.14
N ASP A 15 -9.03 -26.64 24.58
CA ASP A 15 -7.62 -26.37 24.88
C ASP A 15 -6.84 -26.24 23.56
N ILE A 16 -6.08 -25.16 23.44
CA ILE A 16 -5.31 -24.77 22.27
C ILE A 16 -3.83 -24.82 22.66
N PRO A 17 -3.02 -25.68 22.00
CA PRO A 17 -1.60 -25.80 22.29
C PRO A 17 -0.88 -24.45 22.34
N GLY A 18 -0.25 -24.15 23.47
CA GLY A 18 0.50 -22.90 23.68
C GLY A 18 -0.34 -21.63 23.87
N LYS A 19 -1.67 -21.67 23.74
CA LYS A 19 -2.57 -20.51 23.91
C LYS A 19 -3.59 -20.65 25.06
N GLY A 20 -3.60 -21.78 25.78
CA GLY A 20 -4.56 -22.00 26.84
C GLY A 20 -5.92 -22.44 26.27
N LYS A 21 -7.02 -21.77 26.60
CA LYS A 21 -8.33 -22.09 26.03
C LYS A 21 -8.68 -21.13 24.89
N GLY A 22 -9.40 -21.62 23.89
CA GLY A 22 -9.87 -20.82 22.75
C GLY A 22 -11.19 -21.35 22.19
N LEU A 23 -11.89 -20.53 21.42
CA LEU A 23 -13.12 -20.94 20.74
C LEU A 23 -12.77 -21.55 19.39
N VAL A 24 -13.27 -22.76 19.13
CA VAL A 24 -13.08 -23.48 17.87
C VAL A 24 -14.44 -23.69 17.22
N ALA A 25 -14.56 -23.37 15.94
CA ALA A 25 -15.77 -23.58 15.17
C ALA A 25 -16.13 -25.08 15.13
N THR A 26 -17.38 -25.41 15.42
CA THR A 26 -17.89 -26.80 15.40
C THR A 26 -18.60 -27.14 14.08
N ARG A 27 -18.87 -26.12 13.26
CA ARG A 27 -19.40 -26.19 11.90
C ARG A 27 -18.89 -25.00 11.11
N ASP A 28 -19.08 -25.02 9.80
CA ASP A 28 -18.77 -23.85 8.97
C ASP A 28 -19.61 -22.64 9.39
N ILE A 29 -18.96 -21.50 9.53
CA ILE A 29 -19.55 -20.21 9.91
C ILE A 29 -19.35 -19.24 8.74
N PRO A 30 -20.43 -18.86 8.03
CA PRO A 30 -20.34 -17.91 6.92
C PRO A 30 -19.91 -16.50 7.38
N LYS A 31 -19.23 -15.77 6.48
CA LYS A 31 -18.91 -14.34 6.62
C LYS A 31 -20.15 -13.53 7.04
N GLY A 32 -19.97 -12.63 8.00
CA GLY A 32 -21.04 -11.77 8.53
C GLY A 32 -21.89 -12.39 9.65
N THR A 33 -21.72 -13.68 9.94
CA THR A 33 -22.47 -14.34 11.02
C THR A 33 -22.12 -13.75 12.38
N ARG A 34 -23.14 -13.41 13.18
CA ARG A 34 -22.97 -13.09 14.61
C ARG A 34 -22.68 -14.38 15.39
N ILE A 35 -21.41 -14.59 15.72
CA ILE A 35 -20.92 -15.75 16.47
C ILE A 35 -21.35 -15.65 17.94
N LEU A 36 -21.17 -14.47 18.56
CA LEU A 36 -21.46 -14.22 19.97
C LEU A 36 -22.33 -12.99 20.16
N SER A 37 -23.16 -13.02 21.21
CA SER A 37 -23.86 -11.86 21.76
C SER A 37 -24.01 -12.03 23.27
N GLU A 38 -23.18 -11.34 24.06
CA GLU A 38 -23.04 -11.57 25.50
C GLU A 38 -23.32 -10.30 26.33
N GLN A 39 -23.95 -10.51 27.49
CA GLN A 39 -23.97 -9.51 28.56
C GLN A 39 -22.69 -9.62 29.40
N PRO A 40 -22.23 -8.51 29.99
CA PRO A 40 -21.07 -8.54 30.88
C PRO A 40 -21.37 -9.32 32.16
N LEU A 41 -20.44 -10.17 32.60
CA LEU A 41 -20.46 -10.76 33.96
C LEU A 41 -20.05 -9.73 35.01
N ILE A 42 -19.04 -8.94 34.70
CA ILE A 42 -18.45 -7.91 35.57
C ILE A 42 -18.14 -6.73 34.68
N ALA A 43 -18.60 -5.53 35.05
CA ALA A 43 -18.29 -4.30 34.33
C ALA A 43 -17.65 -3.29 35.27
N VAL A 44 -16.60 -2.60 34.81
CA VAL A 44 -15.83 -1.66 35.63
C VAL A 44 -15.57 -0.38 34.82
N PRO A 45 -15.84 0.82 35.39
CA PRO A 45 -15.49 2.09 34.76
C PRO A 45 -13.98 2.29 34.61
N PHE A 46 -13.56 3.00 33.57
CA PHE A 46 -12.17 3.44 33.41
C PHE A 46 -11.78 4.51 34.43
N GLY A 47 -10.48 4.78 34.55
CA GLY A 47 -9.93 5.86 35.38
C GLY A 47 -10.02 5.62 36.89
N LYS A 48 -10.29 4.38 37.33
CA LYS A 48 -10.39 4.02 38.75
C LYS A 48 -9.08 3.41 39.28
N SER A 49 -8.73 3.70 40.53
CA SER A 49 -7.54 3.15 41.18
C SER A 49 -7.60 1.63 41.28
N ALA A 50 -6.45 0.95 41.39
CA ALA A 50 -6.38 -0.51 41.50
C ALA A 50 -7.17 -1.03 42.72
N LYS A 51 -7.01 -0.38 43.88
CA LYS A 51 -7.74 -0.73 45.12
C LYS A 51 -9.25 -0.59 44.95
N TRP A 52 -9.71 0.51 44.35
CA TRP A 52 -11.14 0.69 44.09
C TRP A 52 -11.69 -0.40 43.15
N ARG A 53 -10.94 -0.72 42.10
CA ARG A 53 -11.31 -1.80 41.15
C ARG A 53 -11.41 -3.15 41.86
N GLY A 54 -10.43 -3.50 42.69
CA GLY A 54 -10.43 -4.76 43.44
C GLY A 54 -11.69 -4.91 44.30
N ASN A 55 -12.00 -3.90 45.11
CA ASN A 55 -13.22 -3.87 45.92
C ASN A 55 -14.50 -4.01 45.07
N PHE A 56 -14.57 -3.25 43.96
CA PHE A 56 -15.76 -3.22 43.11
C PHE A 56 -15.97 -4.54 42.36
N ILE A 57 -14.89 -5.18 41.89
CA ILE A 57 -14.93 -6.51 41.27
C ILE A 57 -15.34 -7.56 42.31
N ALA A 58 -14.77 -7.52 43.52
CA ALA A 58 -15.12 -8.45 44.59
C ALA A 58 -16.61 -8.37 44.97
N GLN A 59 -17.19 -7.17 45.02
CA GLN A 59 -18.62 -6.97 45.25
C GLN A 59 -19.48 -7.59 44.15
N GLN A 60 -19.15 -7.34 42.88
CA GLN A 60 -19.86 -7.94 41.75
C GLN A 60 -19.77 -9.47 41.78
N LEU A 61 -18.58 -10.03 42.04
CA LEU A 61 -18.38 -11.47 42.15
C LEU A 61 -19.27 -12.10 43.23
N LYS A 62 -19.41 -11.47 44.40
CA LYS A 62 -20.28 -11.98 45.48
C LYS A 62 -21.73 -12.13 45.02
N ALA A 63 -22.21 -11.23 44.16
CA ALA A 63 -23.56 -11.27 43.61
C ALA A 63 -23.76 -12.31 42.49
N LEU A 64 -22.68 -12.84 41.89
CA LEU A 64 -22.77 -13.83 40.81
C LEU A 64 -23.08 -15.24 41.33
N LYS A 65 -23.75 -16.03 40.48
CA LYS A 65 -23.96 -17.47 40.73
C LYS A 65 -22.63 -18.22 40.71
N LYS A 66 -22.55 -19.36 41.40
CA LYS A 66 -21.34 -20.20 41.49
C LYS A 66 -20.69 -20.45 40.12
N LYS A 67 -21.46 -20.91 39.12
CA LYS A 67 -20.96 -21.16 37.75
C LYS A 67 -20.33 -19.91 37.10
N GLN A 68 -20.92 -18.73 37.30
CA GLN A 68 -20.39 -17.48 36.74
C GLN A 68 -19.09 -17.05 37.44
N ARG A 69 -19.03 -17.20 38.78
CA ARG A 69 -17.80 -16.99 39.54
C ARG A 69 -16.69 -17.94 39.09
N ASP A 70 -16.99 -19.22 38.96
CA ASP A 70 -16.03 -20.24 38.51
C ASP A 70 -15.52 -19.93 37.10
N THR A 71 -16.42 -19.44 36.21
CA THR A 71 -16.05 -18.98 34.87
C THR A 71 -15.01 -17.85 34.94
N PHE A 72 -15.27 -16.80 35.72
CA PHE A 72 -14.31 -15.71 35.91
C PHE A 72 -12.98 -16.20 36.50
N LEU A 73 -13.04 -17.01 37.58
CA LEU A 73 -11.84 -17.49 38.28
C LEU A 73 -10.99 -18.46 37.46
N SER A 74 -11.55 -19.06 36.41
CA SER A 74 -10.85 -19.94 35.46
C SER A 74 -10.12 -19.19 34.34
N MET A 75 -10.31 -17.88 34.20
CA MET A 75 -9.62 -17.09 33.18
C MET A 75 -8.15 -16.86 33.56
N PRO A 76 -7.24 -16.72 32.57
CA PRO A 76 -5.83 -16.47 32.82
C PRO A 76 -5.59 -15.22 33.67
N ASN A 77 -4.59 -15.27 34.55
CA ASN A 77 -4.08 -14.10 35.26
C ASN A 77 -2.58 -13.95 34.98
N LYS A 78 -2.19 -12.82 34.39
CA LYS A 78 -0.78 -12.52 34.15
C LYS A 78 -0.14 -11.68 35.27
N LEU A 79 -0.93 -11.02 36.11
CA LEU A 79 -0.41 -10.14 37.14
C LEU A 79 -0.12 -10.90 38.43
N PRO A 80 0.99 -10.59 39.12
CA PRO A 80 1.25 -11.15 40.45
C PRO A 80 0.15 -10.74 41.42
N PHE A 81 -0.16 -11.63 42.36
CA PHE A 81 -1.20 -11.41 43.37
C PHE A 81 -0.78 -12.01 44.70
N ILE A 82 -1.19 -11.36 45.78
CA ILE A 82 -0.92 -11.79 47.17
C ILE A 82 -2.20 -12.14 47.93
N ASP A 83 -3.35 -11.71 47.40
CA ASP A 83 -4.67 -11.90 47.99
C ASP A 83 -5.73 -12.07 46.89
N SER A 84 -6.99 -12.23 47.30
CA SER A 84 -8.10 -12.41 46.36
C SER A 84 -8.39 -11.15 45.55
N GLU A 85 -8.27 -9.95 46.13
CA GLU A 85 -8.60 -8.69 45.43
C GLU A 85 -7.60 -8.40 44.31
N THR A 86 -6.30 -8.52 44.62
CA THR A 86 -5.21 -8.40 43.65
C THR A 86 -5.29 -9.47 42.58
N ARG A 87 -5.72 -10.70 42.92
CA ARG A 87 -6.00 -11.76 41.94
C ARG A 87 -7.15 -11.37 41.01
N TYR A 88 -8.26 -10.84 41.55
CA TYR A 88 -9.42 -10.45 40.75
C TYR A 88 -9.11 -9.30 39.81
N VAL A 89 -8.34 -8.31 40.27
CA VAL A 89 -7.83 -7.25 39.38
C VAL A 89 -6.94 -7.86 38.30
N GLY A 90 -6.03 -8.78 38.65
CA GLY A 90 -5.17 -9.47 37.70
C GLY A 90 -5.93 -10.18 36.57
N ILE A 91 -6.90 -11.00 36.93
CA ILE A 91 -7.79 -11.67 35.96
C ILE A 91 -8.52 -10.63 35.10
N PHE A 92 -9.09 -9.60 35.72
CA PHE A 92 -9.87 -8.59 35.02
C PHE A 92 -9.02 -7.79 34.02
N GLU A 93 -7.83 -7.34 34.41
CA GLU A 93 -6.91 -6.59 33.55
C GLU A 93 -6.37 -7.44 32.41
N THR A 94 -6.17 -8.74 32.64
CA THR A 94 -5.63 -9.66 31.62
C THR A 94 -6.65 -9.92 30.51
N ASN A 95 -7.96 -9.95 30.82
CA ASN A 95 -8.98 -10.48 29.90
C ASN A 95 -10.06 -9.49 29.47
N SER A 96 -10.26 -8.37 30.18
CA SER A 96 -11.41 -7.49 29.94
C SER A 96 -11.43 -6.87 28.54
N LEU A 97 -12.63 -6.77 27.98
CA LEU A 97 -12.91 -6.13 26.70
C LEU A 97 -13.73 -4.85 26.90
N PRO A 98 -13.70 -3.88 25.96
CA PRO A 98 -14.58 -2.72 26.01
C PRO A 98 -16.06 -3.10 26.07
N ALA A 99 -16.82 -2.38 26.90
CA ALA A 99 -18.24 -2.64 27.18
C ALA A 99 -19.11 -1.39 26.97
N ASP A 100 -18.62 -0.45 26.17
CA ASP A 100 -19.32 0.70 25.65
C ASP A 100 -18.72 1.13 24.32
N ASP A 101 -19.27 2.20 23.76
CA ASP A 101 -18.84 2.86 22.55
C ASP A 101 -17.36 3.30 22.55
N GLU A 102 -16.98 4.05 21.51
CA GLU A 102 -15.60 4.47 21.31
C GLU A 102 -15.02 5.32 22.43
N LEU A 103 -15.84 5.85 23.34
CA LEU A 103 -15.37 6.67 24.45
C LEU A 103 -14.66 5.83 25.53
N ARG A 104 -14.73 4.49 25.46
CA ARG A 104 -14.06 3.54 26.38
C ARG A 104 -14.27 3.95 27.83
N LYS A 105 -15.53 4.13 28.24
CA LYS A 105 -15.86 4.53 29.62
C LYS A 105 -15.94 3.33 30.57
N LYS A 106 -16.09 2.11 30.03
CA LYS A 106 -16.22 0.85 30.77
C LYS A 106 -15.58 -0.31 30.02
N LYS A 107 -14.98 -1.21 30.79
CA LYS A 107 -14.53 -2.53 30.31
C LYS A 107 -15.22 -3.62 31.13
N ALA A 108 -15.31 -4.81 30.56
CA ALA A 108 -16.04 -5.90 31.19
C ALA A 108 -15.47 -7.28 30.86
N ILE A 109 -15.89 -8.25 31.65
CA ILE A 109 -15.66 -9.67 31.40
C ILE A 109 -16.88 -10.26 30.72
N PHE A 110 -16.63 -10.92 29.59
CA PHE A 110 -17.62 -11.66 28.83
C PHE A 110 -17.23 -13.15 28.85
N PRO A 111 -18.15 -14.07 29.19
CA PRO A 111 -17.81 -15.47 29.48
C PRO A 111 -16.99 -16.16 28.39
N GLU A 112 -17.39 -15.99 27.13
CA GLU A 112 -16.77 -16.64 25.98
C GLU A 112 -15.93 -15.67 25.15
N ALA A 113 -16.38 -14.42 24.94
CA ALA A 113 -15.64 -13.47 24.09
C ALA A 113 -14.25 -13.13 24.65
N CYS A 114 -14.08 -13.10 25.97
CA CYS A 114 -12.77 -12.90 26.62
C CYS A 114 -11.83 -14.11 26.51
N ARG A 115 -12.30 -15.26 25.99
CA ARG A 115 -11.49 -16.46 25.76
C ARG A 115 -11.00 -16.60 24.34
N ILE A 116 -11.39 -15.70 23.44
CA ILE A 116 -10.99 -15.77 22.04
C ILE A 116 -9.52 -15.33 21.91
N ASN A 117 -8.70 -16.21 21.35
CA ASN A 117 -7.26 -16.01 21.22
C ASN A 117 -6.86 -15.03 20.11
N HIS A 118 -5.59 -14.66 20.13
CA HIS A 118 -4.99 -13.81 19.12
C HIS A 118 -4.63 -14.54 17.82
N ASP A 119 -4.86 -13.85 16.71
CA ASP A 119 -4.17 -14.04 15.43
C ASP A 119 -3.87 -12.65 14.81
N CYS A 120 -2.71 -12.47 14.15
CA CYS A 120 -2.39 -11.20 13.48
C CYS A 120 -3.18 -11.00 12.18
N ASP A 121 -3.79 -12.06 11.69
CA ASP A 121 -4.65 -12.09 10.51
C ASP A 121 -5.98 -12.79 10.88
N ASP A 122 -6.61 -12.18 11.88
CA ASP A 122 -7.82 -12.60 12.58
C ASP A 122 -9.04 -12.79 11.68
N ASN A 123 -9.93 -13.70 12.08
CA ASN A 123 -11.12 -14.07 11.31
C ASN A 123 -12.44 -13.54 11.90
N ALA A 124 -12.41 -12.89 13.06
CA ALA A 124 -13.60 -12.32 13.69
C ALA A 124 -13.36 -10.90 14.24
N MET A 125 -14.41 -10.09 14.26
CA MET A 125 -14.41 -8.74 14.81
C MET A 125 -15.25 -8.68 16.09
N LYS A 126 -14.69 -8.06 17.13
CA LYS A 126 -15.39 -7.81 18.39
C LYS A 126 -15.84 -6.36 18.49
N MET A 127 -17.05 -6.13 19.00
CA MET A 127 -17.54 -4.78 19.26
C MET A 127 -18.67 -4.78 20.29
N TRP A 128 -18.73 -3.72 21.10
CA TRP A 128 -19.92 -3.43 21.88
C TRP A 128 -21.03 -2.86 20.98
N ASN A 129 -22.16 -3.54 20.93
CA ASN A 129 -23.33 -3.08 20.20
C ASN A 129 -24.21 -2.22 21.11
N GLU A 130 -24.23 -0.91 20.84
CA GLU A 130 -24.96 0.05 21.67
C GLU A 130 -26.48 -0.07 21.60
N ASN A 131 -27.03 -0.62 20.51
CA ASN A 131 -28.47 -0.73 20.34
C ASN A 131 -29.06 -1.88 21.16
N ILE A 132 -28.34 -3.01 21.24
CA ILE A 132 -28.77 -4.18 22.02
C ILE A 132 -28.06 -4.31 23.38
N LYS A 133 -27.13 -3.39 23.69
CA LYS A 133 -26.32 -3.36 24.93
C LYS A 133 -25.63 -4.70 25.22
N ARG A 134 -24.97 -5.25 24.20
CA ARG A 134 -24.24 -6.52 24.29
C ARG A 134 -22.90 -6.46 23.58
N HIS A 135 -21.95 -7.24 24.06
CA HIS A 135 -20.72 -7.49 23.33
C HIS A 135 -20.98 -8.53 22.25
N THR A 136 -20.58 -8.21 21.03
CA THR A 136 -20.82 -9.04 19.87
C THR A 136 -19.53 -9.41 19.18
N VAL A 137 -19.50 -10.62 18.61
CA VAL A 137 -18.41 -11.09 17.77
C VAL A 137 -19.00 -11.56 16.44
N HIS A 138 -18.51 -11.03 15.33
CA HIS A 138 -18.96 -11.41 13.98
C HIS A 138 -17.81 -11.96 13.15
N ALA A 139 -18.10 -12.94 12.30
CA ALA A 139 -17.13 -13.49 11.35
C ALA A 139 -16.82 -12.46 10.26
N MET A 140 -15.53 -12.18 10.01
CA MET A 140 -15.07 -11.26 8.95
C MET A 140 -14.86 -11.96 7.60
N ARG A 141 -14.72 -13.29 7.63
CA ARG A 141 -14.65 -14.20 6.50
C ARG A 141 -15.32 -15.51 6.87
N ASP A 142 -15.43 -16.43 5.91
CA ASP A 142 -15.84 -17.80 6.23
C ASP A 142 -14.81 -18.44 7.17
N ILE A 143 -15.33 -19.16 8.18
CA ILE A 143 -14.54 -19.90 9.18
C ILE A 143 -14.96 -21.36 9.08
N HIS A 144 -14.01 -22.24 8.79
CA HIS A 144 -14.31 -23.66 8.59
C HIS A 144 -14.47 -24.41 9.91
N ALA A 145 -15.24 -25.49 9.89
CA ALA A 145 -15.32 -26.41 11.03
C ALA A 145 -13.91 -26.86 11.47
N GLY A 146 -13.63 -26.78 12.77
CA GLY A 146 -12.32 -27.08 13.35
C GLY A 146 -11.33 -25.90 13.37
N GLU A 147 -11.63 -24.79 12.70
CA GLU A 147 -10.80 -23.59 12.74
C GLU A 147 -11.00 -22.81 14.06
N GLU A 148 -9.91 -22.27 14.61
CA GLU A 148 -9.98 -21.39 15.77
C GLU A 148 -10.61 -20.03 15.38
N ILE A 149 -11.59 -19.57 16.14
CA ILE A 149 -12.11 -18.20 16.05
C ILE A 149 -11.09 -17.31 16.75
N THR A 150 -10.66 -16.23 16.09
CA THR A 150 -9.53 -15.40 16.54
C THR A 150 -9.81 -13.91 16.39
N LEU A 151 -9.09 -13.11 17.18
CA LEU A 151 -9.14 -11.64 17.20
C LEU A 151 -7.74 -11.05 17.08
N SER A 152 -7.61 -9.81 16.61
CA SER A 152 -6.38 -9.05 16.84
C SER A 152 -6.34 -8.44 18.25
N TYR A 153 -5.22 -8.63 18.95
CA TYR A 153 -4.87 -7.97 20.20
C TYR A 153 -3.94 -6.77 19.96
N GLU A 154 -3.32 -6.73 18.78
CA GLU A 154 -2.31 -5.75 18.41
C GLU A 154 -2.90 -4.64 17.53
N PRO A 155 -2.31 -3.43 17.57
CA PRO A 155 -2.61 -2.41 16.58
C PRO A 155 -2.30 -2.91 15.17
N TYR A 156 -3.20 -2.65 14.24
CA TYR A 156 -3.19 -3.22 12.89
C TYR A 156 -1.91 -2.90 12.09
N TYR A 157 -1.43 -1.64 12.16
CA TYR A 157 -0.29 -1.17 11.35
C TYR A 157 1.09 -1.49 11.96
N SER A 158 1.19 -2.51 12.79
CA SER A 158 2.46 -2.90 13.43
C SER A 158 3.20 -3.91 12.55
N ASN A 159 4.50 -3.74 12.32
CA ASN A 159 5.34 -4.73 11.61
C ASN A 159 5.54 -6.03 12.41
N ARG A 160 6.02 -7.11 11.77
CA ARG A 160 6.16 -8.45 12.40
C ARG A 160 6.98 -8.39 13.68
N GLN A 161 8.11 -7.69 13.67
CA GLN A 161 8.99 -7.56 14.83
C GLN A 161 8.29 -6.87 16.00
N THR A 162 7.55 -5.79 15.73
CA THR A 162 6.81 -5.01 16.73
C THR A 162 5.68 -5.85 17.34
N ARG A 163 4.88 -6.54 16.51
CA ARG A 163 3.82 -7.44 16.99
C ARG A 163 4.40 -8.54 17.88
N GLN A 164 5.47 -9.22 17.45
CA GLN A 164 6.11 -10.28 18.24
C GLN A 164 6.70 -9.77 19.57
N LYS A 165 7.28 -8.57 19.59
CA LYS A 165 7.78 -7.94 20.81
C LYS A 165 6.64 -7.59 21.77
N SER A 166 5.58 -6.98 21.24
CA SER A 166 4.39 -6.60 22.00
C SER A 166 3.69 -7.82 22.59
N LEU A 167 3.44 -8.86 21.80
CA LEU A 167 2.78 -10.08 22.26
C LEU A 167 3.58 -10.82 23.33
N ARG A 168 4.90 -10.93 23.18
CA ARG A 168 5.77 -11.49 24.23
C ARG A 168 5.72 -10.67 25.51
N LYS A 169 5.84 -9.35 25.39
CA LYS A 169 5.81 -8.43 26.55
C LYS A 169 4.44 -8.43 27.25
N ASN A 170 3.35 -8.33 26.50
CA ASN A 170 2.01 -8.06 27.00
C ASN A 170 1.20 -9.32 27.27
N PHE A 171 1.43 -10.41 26.54
CA PHE A 171 0.67 -11.67 26.67
C PHE A 171 1.54 -12.91 26.94
N GLY A 172 2.87 -12.83 26.80
CA GLY A 172 3.78 -13.91 27.18
C GLY A 172 3.89 -15.06 26.18
N PHE A 173 3.47 -14.86 24.92
CA PHE A 173 3.58 -15.89 23.87
C PHE A 173 4.22 -15.34 22.59
N THR A 174 4.72 -16.25 21.76
CA THR A 174 5.22 -15.95 20.40
C THR A 174 4.14 -16.36 19.40
N CYS A 175 3.73 -15.45 18.52
CA CYS A 175 2.66 -15.74 17.56
C CYS A 175 3.19 -16.54 16.36
N SER A 176 2.51 -17.63 16.01
CA SER A 176 2.84 -18.51 14.88
C SER A 176 1.77 -18.48 13.78
N CYS A 177 0.92 -17.45 13.75
CA CYS A 177 -0.14 -17.31 12.76
C CYS A 177 0.36 -17.18 11.33
N ARG A 178 -0.55 -17.29 10.35
CA ARG A 178 -0.26 -17.15 8.91
C ARG A 178 0.58 -15.91 8.57
N ALA A 179 0.25 -14.75 9.15
CA ALA A 179 1.01 -13.52 8.91
C ALA A 179 2.38 -13.48 9.60
N CYS A 180 2.56 -14.17 10.73
CA CYS A 180 3.84 -14.24 11.43
C CYS A 180 4.75 -15.38 10.93
N SER A 181 4.19 -16.31 10.18
CA SER A 181 4.86 -17.47 9.57
C SER A 181 5.13 -17.28 8.08
N LEU A 182 4.84 -16.09 7.52
CA LEU A 182 5.26 -15.74 6.17
C LEU A 182 6.80 -15.85 6.03
N PRO A 183 7.31 -16.28 4.86
CA PRO A 183 8.72 -16.13 4.51
C PRO A 183 9.17 -14.68 4.68
N ASP A 184 10.43 -14.46 5.01
CA ASP A 184 10.94 -13.12 5.36
C ASP A 184 10.69 -12.09 4.24
N GLU A 185 10.84 -12.48 2.99
CA GLU A 185 10.56 -11.64 1.83
C GLU A 185 9.09 -11.21 1.75
N GLN A 186 8.14 -12.14 1.94
CA GLN A 186 6.71 -11.82 1.96
C GLN A 186 6.32 -11.04 3.22
N SER A 187 6.98 -11.31 4.35
CA SER A 187 6.79 -10.52 5.57
C SER A 187 7.24 -9.07 5.38
N GLU A 188 8.36 -8.84 4.70
CA GLU A 188 8.85 -7.51 4.35
C GLU A 188 7.88 -6.80 3.41
N GLU A 189 7.36 -7.48 2.38
CA GLU A 189 6.31 -6.94 1.50
C GLU A 189 5.07 -6.49 2.27
N ARG A 190 4.59 -7.34 3.19
CA ARG A 190 3.42 -7.02 4.02
C ARG A 190 3.70 -5.84 4.95
N ASP A 191 4.85 -5.85 5.62
CA ASP A 191 5.21 -4.79 6.56
C ASP A 191 5.42 -3.44 5.82
N ARG A 192 6.00 -3.46 4.61
CA ARG A 192 6.07 -2.30 3.72
C ARG A 192 4.69 -1.72 3.41
N LYS A 193 3.71 -2.56 3.06
CA LYS A 193 2.32 -2.11 2.80
C LYS A 193 1.70 -1.46 4.04
N LEU A 194 1.95 -2.01 5.23
CA LEU A 194 1.49 -1.39 6.48
C LEU A 194 2.14 -0.02 6.71
N ASP A 195 3.42 0.14 6.38
CA ASP A 195 4.13 1.41 6.51
C ASP A 195 3.60 2.47 5.54
N GLN A 196 3.27 2.06 4.30
CA GLN A 196 2.57 2.92 3.34
C GLN A 196 1.22 3.40 3.88
N ILE A 197 0.45 2.51 4.52
CA ILE A 197 -0.81 2.92 5.16
C ILE A 197 -0.55 3.95 6.28
N ARG A 198 0.46 3.73 7.12
CA ARG A 198 0.83 4.71 8.17
C ARG A 198 1.19 6.07 7.58
N SER A 199 2.00 6.08 6.52
CA SER A 199 2.37 7.30 5.81
C SER A 199 1.14 8.01 5.22
N LEU A 200 0.23 7.28 4.57
CA LEU A 200 -1.01 7.82 4.03
C LEU A 200 -1.92 8.41 5.11
N ILE A 201 -2.06 7.74 6.26
CA ILE A 201 -2.83 8.25 7.41
C ILE A 201 -2.20 9.52 7.97
N GLN A 202 -0.87 9.55 8.11
CA GLN A 202 -0.17 10.75 8.57
C GLN A 202 -0.41 11.92 7.62
N ARG A 203 -0.19 11.73 6.32
CA ARG A 203 -0.40 12.74 5.27
C ARG A 203 -1.84 13.25 5.21
N TYR A 204 -2.81 12.39 5.42
CA TYR A 204 -4.23 12.76 5.45
C TYR A 204 -4.57 13.66 6.66
N ASN A 205 -3.89 13.48 7.79
CA ASN A 205 -4.11 14.24 9.02
C ASN A 205 -3.19 15.47 9.16
N GLU A 206 -2.21 15.65 8.28
CA GLU A 206 -1.36 16.84 8.24
C GLU A 206 -2.22 18.08 7.90
N PRO A 207 -2.01 19.23 8.59
CA PRO A 207 -2.71 20.46 8.25
C PRO A 207 -2.37 20.87 6.81
N PRO A 208 -3.32 21.49 6.06
CA PRO A 208 -3.08 21.86 4.68
C PRO A 208 -1.84 22.78 4.57
N CYS A 209 -0.84 22.42 3.74
CA CYS A 209 0.22 23.36 3.39
C CYS A 209 -0.40 24.56 2.66
N SER A 210 0.08 25.77 2.97
CA SER A 210 -0.24 27.00 2.23
C SER A 210 0.10 26.95 0.74
N CYS A 211 0.83 25.91 0.31
CA CYS A 211 1.46 25.78 -0.99
C CYS A 211 0.77 24.80 -1.96
N THR A 212 -0.25 24.04 -1.55
CA THR A 212 -0.83 22.96 -2.38
C THR A 212 -2.04 23.43 -3.18
N SER A 213 -1.94 23.40 -4.51
CA SER A 213 -3.08 23.53 -5.40
C SER A 213 -4.01 22.30 -5.26
N CYS A 214 -5.25 22.56 -4.87
CA CYS A 214 -6.35 21.59 -4.69
C CYS A 214 -6.12 20.48 -3.64
N PRO A 215 -6.14 20.80 -2.32
CA PRO A 215 -5.98 19.82 -1.24
C PRO A 215 -6.97 18.64 -1.33
N ASP A 216 -8.13 18.86 -1.93
CA ASP A 216 -9.24 17.91 -1.94
C ASP A 216 -8.98 16.65 -2.77
N PHE A 217 -8.41 16.78 -3.97
CA PHE A 217 -8.06 15.63 -4.80
C PHE A 217 -6.94 14.80 -4.17
N THR A 218 -5.96 15.48 -3.58
CA THR A 218 -4.86 14.85 -2.87
C THR A 218 -5.38 14.03 -1.68
N LEU A 219 -6.29 14.58 -0.87
CA LEU A 219 -6.90 13.84 0.24
C LEU A 219 -7.67 12.60 -0.24
N LEU A 220 -8.46 12.72 -1.32
CA LEU A 220 -9.18 11.56 -1.88
C LEU A 220 -8.21 10.50 -2.39
N SER A 221 -7.08 10.90 -2.99
CA SER A 221 -6.03 9.98 -3.46
C SER A 221 -5.36 9.22 -2.31
N TYR A 222 -5.23 9.83 -1.13
CA TYR A 222 -4.69 9.14 0.04
C TYR A 222 -5.65 8.07 0.57
N LEU A 223 -6.96 8.35 0.54
CA LEU A 223 -8.00 7.38 0.88
C LEU A 223 -8.05 6.24 -0.13
N ASP A 224 -7.93 6.55 -1.44
CA ASP A 224 -7.81 5.54 -2.50
C ASP A 224 -6.61 4.62 -2.27
N GLY A 225 -5.44 5.20 -2.01
CA GLY A 225 -4.21 4.47 -1.69
C GLY A 225 -4.39 3.49 -0.52
N ARG A 226 -5.04 3.93 0.56
CA ARG A 226 -5.36 3.07 1.73
C ARG A 226 -6.26 1.91 1.35
N VAL A 227 -7.37 2.18 0.65
CA VAL A 227 -8.33 1.14 0.23
C VAL A 227 -7.70 0.13 -0.73
N ARG A 228 -6.85 0.59 -1.65
CA ARG A 228 -6.08 -0.30 -2.55
C ARG A 228 -5.16 -1.22 -1.75
N ILE A 229 -4.43 -0.70 -0.76
CA ILE A 229 -3.55 -1.52 0.07
C ILE A 229 -4.34 -2.52 0.92
N TYR A 230 -5.48 -2.14 1.50
CA TYR A 230 -6.32 -3.10 2.25
C TYR A 230 -6.81 -4.25 1.36
N ARG A 231 -7.16 -3.95 0.11
CA ARG A 231 -7.53 -4.94 -0.90
C ARG A 231 -6.35 -5.86 -1.27
N ASP A 232 -5.15 -5.31 -1.45
CA ASP A 232 -3.92 -6.09 -1.69
C ASP A 232 -3.61 -7.04 -0.53
N LEU A 233 -4.01 -6.67 0.70
CA LEU A 233 -3.89 -7.47 1.91
C LEU A 233 -5.11 -8.38 2.19
N ASP A 234 -6.08 -8.43 1.28
CA ASP A 234 -7.34 -9.19 1.38
C ASP A 234 -8.13 -8.91 2.67
N ARG A 235 -8.31 -7.62 2.99
CA ARG A 235 -8.99 -7.19 4.23
C ARG A 235 -10.16 -6.27 3.96
N ASP A 236 -11.35 -6.71 4.39
CA ASP A 236 -12.58 -5.92 4.53
C ASP A 236 -12.94 -5.79 6.02
N ASP A 237 -12.21 -4.94 6.72
CA ASP A 237 -12.29 -4.81 8.17
C ASP A 237 -12.69 -3.38 8.60
N TRP A 238 -12.54 -3.11 9.90
CA TRP A 238 -12.77 -1.80 10.49
C TRP A 238 -12.01 -0.67 9.78
N HIS A 239 -10.76 -0.91 9.39
CA HIS A 239 -9.91 0.12 8.79
C HIS A 239 -10.34 0.44 7.37
N THR A 240 -10.78 -0.58 6.63
CA THR A 240 -11.34 -0.44 5.28
C THR A 240 -12.65 0.33 5.32
N ALA A 241 -13.56 -0.04 6.22
CA ALA A 241 -14.82 0.65 6.42
C ALA A 241 -14.62 2.11 6.89
N SER A 242 -13.61 2.35 7.74
CA SER A 242 -13.23 3.70 8.18
C SER A 242 -12.71 4.56 7.03
N ALA A 243 -11.87 4.02 6.13
CA ALA A 243 -11.40 4.77 4.96
C ALA A 243 -12.55 5.16 4.01
N TYR A 244 -13.53 4.26 3.80
CA TYR A 244 -14.73 4.62 3.06
C TYR A 244 -15.59 5.66 3.79
N ALA A 245 -15.75 5.55 5.11
CA ALA A 245 -16.44 6.53 5.93
C ALA A 245 -15.82 7.94 5.89
N GLU A 246 -14.49 8.01 5.84
CA GLU A 246 -13.75 9.26 5.61
C GLU A 246 -14.00 9.80 4.19
N ALA A 247 -14.04 8.92 3.17
CA ALA A 247 -14.35 9.31 1.79
C ALA A 247 -15.79 9.83 1.63
N VAL A 248 -16.76 9.24 2.34
CA VAL A 248 -18.14 9.76 2.46
C VAL A 248 -18.12 11.18 2.99
N SER A 249 -17.43 11.40 4.12
CA SER A 249 -17.35 12.73 4.75
C SER A 249 -16.69 13.76 3.82
N LEU A 250 -15.61 13.36 3.12
CA LEU A 250 -14.87 14.21 2.21
C LEU A 250 -15.72 14.62 0.99
N THR A 251 -16.33 13.64 0.31
CA THR A 251 -17.11 13.89 -0.91
C THR A 251 -18.39 14.67 -0.64
N ILE A 252 -19.14 14.30 0.41
CA ILE A 252 -20.39 15.00 0.74
C ILE A 252 -20.14 16.43 1.22
N ALA A 253 -19.05 16.69 1.95
CA ALA A 253 -18.66 18.05 2.31
C ALA A 253 -18.42 18.97 1.09
N ARG A 254 -18.16 18.39 -0.09
CA ARG A 254 -17.94 19.08 -1.37
C ARG A 254 -19.16 19.02 -2.30
N SER A 255 -20.29 18.57 -1.76
CA SER A 255 -21.56 18.34 -2.46
C SER A 255 -21.49 17.26 -3.57
N ASP A 256 -20.52 16.35 -3.54
CA ASP A 256 -20.48 15.21 -4.47
C ASP A 256 -21.35 14.06 -3.93
N LEU A 257 -22.66 14.16 -4.12
CA LEU A 257 -23.62 13.19 -3.59
C LEU A 257 -23.57 11.85 -4.34
N ALA A 258 -23.21 11.86 -5.63
CA ALA A 258 -23.07 10.64 -6.42
C ALA A 258 -22.00 9.72 -5.82
N ARG A 259 -20.77 10.22 -5.60
CA ARG A 259 -19.70 9.43 -4.97
C ARG A 259 -19.96 9.19 -3.49
N GLY A 260 -20.48 10.20 -2.78
CA GLY A 260 -20.82 10.08 -1.36
C GLY A 260 -21.73 8.90 -1.07
N ARG A 261 -22.76 8.70 -1.91
CA ARG A 261 -23.64 7.53 -1.85
C ARG A 261 -22.89 6.21 -2.02
N VAL A 262 -22.07 6.09 -3.08
CA VAL A 262 -21.38 4.83 -3.40
C VAL A 262 -20.36 4.47 -2.30
N PHE A 263 -19.64 5.46 -1.76
CA PHE A 263 -18.78 5.25 -0.60
C PHE A 263 -19.56 4.83 0.64
N ALA A 264 -20.75 5.42 0.88
CA ALA A 264 -21.59 5.05 2.01
C ALA A 264 -22.13 3.62 1.87
N GLN A 265 -22.49 3.19 0.65
CA GLN A 265 -22.87 1.80 0.37
C GLN A 265 -21.74 0.83 0.69
N LYS A 266 -20.52 1.12 0.25
CA LYS A 266 -19.33 0.29 0.53
C LYS A 266 -19.03 0.22 2.03
N ALA A 267 -19.07 1.36 2.73
CA ALA A 267 -18.90 1.41 4.18
C ALA A 267 -19.99 0.61 4.90
N ALA A 268 -21.26 0.78 4.53
CA ALA A 268 -22.40 0.09 5.14
C ALA A 268 -22.30 -1.44 4.99
N ALA A 269 -21.88 -1.93 3.84
CA ALA A 269 -21.70 -3.36 3.59
C ALA A 269 -20.66 -3.98 4.54
N ILE A 270 -19.51 -3.31 4.71
CA ILE A 270 -18.46 -3.79 5.62
C ILE A 270 -18.91 -3.66 7.08
N TRP A 271 -19.50 -2.53 7.49
CA TRP A 271 -20.02 -2.37 8.85
C TRP A 271 -21.08 -3.41 9.20
N THR A 272 -21.99 -3.71 8.28
CA THR A 272 -23.00 -4.75 8.46
C THR A 272 -22.36 -6.11 8.66
N THR A 273 -21.32 -6.43 7.87
CA THR A 273 -20.59 -7.69 7.98
C THR A 273 -19.92 -7.83 9.35
N ILE A 274 -19.14 -6.83 9.77
CA ILE A 274 -18.27 -6.99 10.94
C ILE A 274 -18.94 -6.59 12.27
N LEU A 275 -20.05 -5.85 12.25
CA LEU A 275 -20.76 -5.37 13.45
C LEU A 275 -22.24 -5.80 13.52
N GLY A 276 -22.80 -6.32 12.42
CA GLY A 276 -24.24 -6.59 12.28
C GLY A 276 -25.04 -5.38 11.81
N SER A 277 -26.18 -5.65 11.17
CA SER A 277 -27.08 -4.63 10.59
C SER A 277 -27.79 -3.76 11.64
N ASP A 278 -27.87 -4.24 12.88
CA ASP A 278 -28.43 -3.54 14.03
C ASP A 278 -27.40 -2.63 14.74
N SER A 279 -26.18 -2.52 14.24
CA SER A 279 -25.16 -1.64 14.82
C SER A 279 -25.36 -0.18 14.37
N THR A 280 -25.02 0.77 15.25
CA THR A 280 -25.16 2.22 14.97
C THR A 280 -24.42 2.64 13.69
N ARG A 281 -23.23 2.07 13.42
CA ARG A 281 -22.47 2.37 12.18
C ARG A 281 -23.14 1.78 10.95
N ALA A 282 -23.57 0.52 10.99
CA ALA A 282 -24.25 -0.10 9.86
C ALA A 282 -25.51 0.69 9.46
N ILE A 283 -26.33 1.07 10.44
CA ILE A 283 -27.53 1.88 10.24
C ILE A 283 -27.16 3.25 9.65
N LYS A 284 -26.23 3.99 10.30
CA LYS A 284 -25.81 5.32 9.84
C LYS A 284 -25.38 5.33 8.37
N TYR A 285 -24.50 4.40 7.98
CA TYR A 285 -23.99 4.38 6.61
C TYR A 285 -25.01 3.81 5.60
N ALA A 286 -25.92 2.94 6.03
CA ALA A 286 -27.04 2.51 5.20
C ALA A 286 -28.02 3.67 4.92
N ASP A 287 -28.28 4.54 5.90
CA ASP A 287 -29.11 5.73 5.72
C ASP A 287 -28.42 6.77 4.84
N LEU A 288 -27.12 7.02 5.05
CA LEU A 288 -26.33 7.89 4.15
C LEU A 288 -26.22 7.35 2.73
N ALA A 289 -26.24 6.03 2.56
CA ALA A 289 -26.31 5.40 1.25
C ALA A 289 -27.67 5.62 0.58
N ARG A 290 -28.76 5.77 1.34
CA ARG A 290 -30.09 6.11 0.79
C ARG A 290 -30.20 7.58 0.45
N ASP A 291 -29.80 8.44 1.38
CA ASP A 291 -29.81 9.89 1.24
C ASP A 291 -28.55 10.53 1.84
N PRO A 292 -27.49 10.73 1.02
CA PRO A 292 -26.25 11.34 1.47
C PRO A 292 -26.41 12.83 1.86
N SER A 293 -27.50 13.50 1.46
CA SER A 293 -27.72 14.91 1.81
C SER A 293 -28.01 15.12 3.30
N THR A 294 -28.38 14.06 4.01
CA THR A 294 -28.60 14.06 5.47
C THR A 294 -27.30 14.15 6.29
N HIS A 295 -26.13 14.02 5.65
CA HIS A 295 -24.85 14.15 6.34
C HIS A 295 -24.65 15.57 6.85
N GLU A 296 -24.22 15.73 8.10
CA GLU A 296 -24.02 17.04 8.77
C GLU A 296 -23.10 18.01 8.03
N LYS A 297 -22.17 17.50 7.20
CA LYS A 297 -21.23 18.30 6.41
C LYS A 297 -21.74 18.71 5.03
N TYR A 298 -22.91 18.21 4.59
CA TYR A 298 -23.45 18.55 3.29
C TYR A 298 -23.66 20.07 3.14
N GLY A 299 -23.39 20.62 1.96
CA GLY A 299 -23.52 22.05 1.68
C GLY A 299 -22.35 22.93 2.16
N THR A 300 -21.34 22.37 2.83
CA THR A 300 -20.14 23.13 3.26
C THR A 300 -19.40 23.75 2.07
N SER A 301 -19.32 23.02 0.95
CA SER A 301 -18.71 23.46 -0.30
C SER A 301 -19.45 22.84 -1.48
N SER A 302 -19.38 23.49 -2.64
CA SER A 302 -20.02 23.03 -3.88
C SER A 302 -19.05 22.73 -5.02
N VAL A 303 -17.75 22.66 -4.72
CA VAL A 303 -16.68 22.48 -5.72
C VAL A 303 -16.82 21.21 -6.55
N TRP A 304 -17.46 20.16 -6.02
CA TRP A 304 -17.65 18.87 -6.68
C TRP A 304 -19.14 18.49 -6.79
N ARG A 305 -20.02 19.49 -6.91
CA ARG A 305 -21.46 19.29 -6.90
C ARG A 305 -21.90 18.21 -7.91
N THR A 306 -22.54 17.17 -7.40
CA THR A 306 -23.24 16.14 -8.17
C THR A 306 -24.50 15.71 -7.42
N ALA A 307 -25.54 15.30 -8.14
CA ALA A 307 -26.74 14.68 -7.60
C ALA A 307 -26.57 13.15 -7.52
N VAL A 308 -27.34 12.49 -6.65
CA VAL A 308 -27.36 11.02 -6.54
C VAL A 308 -27.68 10.33 -7.87
N SER A 309 -28.49 10.96 -8.73
CA SER A 309 -28.85 10.45 -10.05
C SER A 309 -27.68 10.43 -11.05
N GLU A 310 -26.58 11.11 -10.75
CA GLU A 310 -25.40 11.20 -11.62
C GLU A 310 -24.37 10.08 -11.36
N VAL A 311 -24.74 9.05 -10.58
CA VAL A 311 -23.93 7.81 -10.50
C VAL A 311 -23.97 7.13 -11.88
N PRO A 312 -22.82 6.96 -12.55
CA PRO A 312 -22.78 6.45 -13.91
C PRO A 312 -23.28 5.01 -13.98
N GLN A 313 -24.01 4.71 -15.05
CA GLN A 313 -24.53 3.37 -15.34
C GLN A 313 -23.76 2.75 -16.50
N GLY A 314 -23.60 1.43 -16.49
CA GLY A 314 -22.99 0.68 -17.60
C GLY A 314 -21.47 0.80 -17.73
N LEU A 315 -20.76 1.41 -16.77
CA LEU A 315 -19.30 1.38 -16.74
C LEU A 315 -18.79 0.00 -16.33
N GLY A 316 -17.69 -0.44 -16.95
CA GLY A 316 -16.94 -1.60 -16.48
C GLY A 316 -16.32 -1.36 -15.09
N PRO A 317 -15.91 -2.41 -14.35
CA PRO A 317 -15.41 -2.27 -12.98
C PRO A 317 -14.26 -1.29 -12.83
N ASP A 318 -13.29 -1.30 -13.76
CA ASP A 318 -12.12 -0.42 -13.71
C ASP A 318 -12.49 1.05 -13.99
N ASP A 319 -13.33 1.29 -14.99
CA ASP A 319 -13.80 2.65 -15.31
C ASP A 319 -14.68 3.21 -14.20
N PHE A 320 -15.51 2.37 -13.58
CA PHE A 320 -16.30 2.76 -12.41
C PHE A 320 -15.41 3.09 -11.20
N ASP A 321 -14.38 2.29 -10.93
CA ASP A 321 -13.43 2.56 -9.83
C ASP A 321 -12.61 3.83 -10.12
N ASN A 322 -12.24 4.07 -11.38
CA ASN A 322 -11.57 5.30 -11.79
C ASN A 322 -12.47 6.54 -11.61
N TRP A 323 -13.74 6.45 -12.01
CA TRP A 323 -14.72 7.49 -11.74
C TRP A 323 -14.87 7.71 -10.23
N LEU A 324 -15.08 6.65 -9.45
CA LEU A 324 -15.34 6.72 -8.02
C LEU A 324 -14.21 7.43 -7.26
N TRP A 325 -12.95 7.15 -7.61
CA TRP A 325 -11.78 7.76 -6.98
C TRP A 325 -11.23 8.98 -7.72
N ARG A 326 -11.94 9.48 -8.75
CA ARG A 326 -11.53 10.63 -9.59
C ARG A 326 -10.12 10.48 -10.17
N ARG A 327 -9.80 9.30 -10.69
CA ARG A 327 -8.49 8.97 -11.29
C ARG A 327 -8.34 9.43 -12.74
N GLU A 328 -9.27 10.23 -13.24
CA GLU A 328 -9.27 10.73 -14.62
C GLU A 328 -8.09 11.68 -14.84
N LYS A 329 -7.08 11.25 -15.60
CA LYS A 329 -5.91 12.06 -15.98
C LYS A 329 -5.48 11.79 -17.43
N PRO A 330 -4.83 12.77 -18.09
CA PRO A 330 -4.55 12.73 -19.53
C PRO A 330 -3.80 11.46 -19.93
N LYS A 331 -4.18 10.85 -21.05
CA LYS A 331 -3.41 9.75 -21.63
C LYS A 331 -2.07 10.30 -22.10
N VAL A 332 -0.99 10.02 -21.37
CA VAL A 332 0.37 10.06 -21.95
C VAL A 332 0.39 8.94 -22.98
N VAL A 333 0.31 9.32 -24.26
CA VAL A 333 0.44 8.38 -25.37
C VAL A 333 1.86 8.54 -25.89
N VAL A 334 2.72 7.57 -25.65
CA VAL A 334 3.98 7.38 -26.38
C VAL A 334 3.60 6.86 -27.77
N PRO A 335 3.78 7.63 -28.85
CA PRO A 335 3.47 7.14 -30.19
C PRO A 335 4.35 5.93 -30.52
N LYS A 336 3.74 4.81 -30.95
CA LYS A 336 4.46 3.58 -31.37
C LYS A 336 5.56 3.82 -32.42
N ILE A 337 5.44 4.91 -33.19
CA ILE A 337 6.33 5.27 -34.30
C ILE A 337 7.72 5.72 -33.80
N LEU A 338 7.88 6.08 -32.53
CA LEU A 338 9.15 6.62 -31.98
C LEU A 338 10.17 5.57 -31.53
N LEU A 339 9.84 4.28 -31.55
CA LEU A 339 10.78 3.20 -31.20
C LEU A 339 11.45 2.67 -32.48
N PRO A 340 12.75 2.93 -32.70
CA PRO A 340 13.48 2.24 -33.75
C PRO A 340 13.52 0.73 -33.43
N PRO A 341 13.44 -0.15 -34.44
CA PRO A 341 13.43 -1.60 -34.24
C PRO A 341 14.72 -2.22 -33.66
N THR A 342 15.74 -1.42 -33.29
CA THR A 342 17.13 -1.92 -33.11
C THR A 342 17.88 -1.43 -31.86
N GLN A 343 17.24 -1.06 -30.75
CA GLN A 343 17.98 -0.93 -29.48
C GLN A 343 17.61 -2.05 -28.50
N PRO A 344 18.35 -3.18 -28.50
CA PRO A 344 18.07 -4.33 -27.63
C PRO A 344 18.33 -4.06 -26.13
N PHE A 345 18.87 -2.88 -25.78
CA PHE A 345 19.17 -2.50 -24.40
C PHE A 345 17.96 -1.95 -23.64
N PHE A 346 17.18 -1.03 -24.24
CA PHE A 346 16.01 -0.46 -23.57
C PHE A 346 14.82 -1.41 -23.63
N SER A 347 14.22 -1.67 -22.48
CA SER A 347 13.19 -2.70 -22.33
C SER A 347 11.92 -2.15 -21.69
N ALA A 348 10.77 -2.61 -22.19
CA ALA A 348 9.50 -2.42 -21.51
C ALA A 348 9.39 -3.36 -20.31
N PHE A 349 8.42 -3.13 -19.43
CA PHE A 349 8.20 -3.99 -18.27
C PHE A 349 7.88 -5.45 -18.67
N SER A 350 7.19 -5.64 -19.80
CA SER A 350 6.86 -6.98 -20.31
C SER A 350 8.07 -7.79 -20.75
N ASP A 351 9.17 -7.12 -21.07
CA ASP A 351 10.35 -7.73 -21.71
C ASP A 351 11.46 -8.00 -20.68
N LEU A 352 11.29 -7.52 -19.44
CA LEU A 352 12.23 -7.75 -18.35
C LEU A 352 12.23 -9.23 -17.94
N PRO A 353 13.41 -9.81 -17.63
CA PRO A 353 13.50 -11.15 -17.09
C PRO A 353 12.83 -11.21 -15.71
N ARG A 354 12.29 -12.38 -15.35
CA ARG A 354 11.79 -12.59 -13.99
C ARG A 354 12.96 -12.82 -13.05
N ASN A 355 12.79 -12.46 -11.78
CA ASN A 355 13.80 -12.71 -10.76
C ASN A 355 14.23 -14.20 -10.66
N THR A 356 13.35 -15.14 -10.99
CA THR A 356 13.66 -16.59 -11.02
C THR A 356 14.50 -17.02 -12.23
N ASP A 357 14.54 -16.21 -13.28
CA ASP A 357 15.22 -16.51 -14.54
C ASP A 357 16.67 -15.98 -14.56
N VAL A 358 17.05 -15.21 -13.55
CA VAL A 358 18.38 -14.61 -13.39
C VAL A 358 19.23 -15.55 -12.53
N CYS A 359 20.36 -16.01 -13.06
CA CYS A 359 21.30 -16.84 -12.31
C CYS A 359 21.93 -16.05 -11.14
N SER A 360 22.52 -16.73 -10.15
CA SER A 360 23.16 -16.09 -8.99
C SER A 360 24.31 -15.13 -9.34
N ASP A 361 24.76 -15.13 -10.59
CA ASP A 361 25.76 -14.22 -11.18
C ASP A 361 25.14 -13.02 -11.92
N GLY A 362 23.81 -12.86 -11.89
CA GLY A 362 23.10 -11.77 -12.55
C GLY A 362 22.82 -11.99 -14.05
N SER A 363 23.25 -13.11 -14.63
CA SER A 363 23.13 -13.33 -16.08
C SER A 363 21.81 -14.02 -16.48
N SER A 364 21.23 -13.53 -17.59
CA SER A 364 20.23 -14.26 -18.37
C SER A 364 20.92 -15.00 -19.51
N LYS A 365 20.43 -16.19 -19.89
CA LYS A 365 21.02 -17.07 -20.93
C LYS A 365 21.19 -16.44 -22.32
N LYS A 366 20.72 -15.21 -22.57
CA LYS A 366 20.76 -14.53 -23.89
C LYS A 366 21.16 -13.04 -23.90
N ARG A 367 21.18 -12.32 -22.77
CA ARG A 367 21.57 -10.88 -22.68
C ARG A 367 22.24 -10.60 -21.33
N ARG A 368 23.33 -9.82 -21.32
CA ARG A 368 24.11 -9.51 -20.11
C ARG A 368 23.60 -8.27 -19.36
N HIS A 369 23.19 -7.22 -20.07
CA HIS A 369 22.61 -6.01 -19.48
C HIS A 369 21.38 -5.50 -20.25
N TRP A 370 20.47 -4.83 -19.54
CA TRP A 370 19.31 -4.14 -20.09
C TRP A 370 18.94 -2.92 -19.24
N CYS A 371 18.10 -2.03 -19.76
CA CYS A 371 17.62 -0.88 -19.01
C CYS A 371 16.11 -0.70 -19.19
N PHE A 372 15.39 -0.76 -18.07
CA PHE A 372 13.98 -0.39 -18.05
C PHE A 372 13.86 1.14 -18.17
N LEU A 373 12.95 1.59 -19.04
CA LEU A 373 12.57 3.00 -19.13
C LEU A 373 11.09 3.19 -18.84
N GLY A 374 10.77 4.18 -18.01
CA GLY A 374 9.40 4.58 -17.73
C GLY A 374 9.25 6.08 -17.48
N GLU A 375 8.20 6.69 -18.03
CA GLU A 375 7.84 8.07 -17.73
C GLU A 375 7.01 8.12 -16.45
N ILE A 376 7.40 8.98 -15.50
CA ILE A 376 6.67 9.17 -14.24
C ILE A 376 5.31 9.79 -14.54
N LEU A 377 4.24 9.12 -14.09
CA LEU A 377 2.89 9.64 -14.24
C LEU A 377 2.59 10.67 -13.16
N GLU A 378 2.64 10.25 -11.90
CA GLU A 378 2.36 11.10 -10.74
C GLU A 378 3.15 10.66 -9.51
N PRO A 379 3.82 11.58 -8.80
CA PRO A 379 4.41 11.27 -7.52
C PRO A 379 3.33 11.39 -6.43
N VAL A 380 2.96 10.27 -5.82
CA VAL A 380 2.36 10.28 -4.48
C VAL A 380 3.50 10.01 -3.50
N PHE A 381 3.96 11.04 -2.81
CA PHE A 381 5.07 10.89 -1.85
C PHE A 381 4.58 10.27 -0.54
N ILE A 382 4.52 8.94 -0.55
CA ILE A 382 4.29 8.09 0.61
C ILE A 382 5.53 7.25 0.85
N LEU A 383 5.82 6.93 2.11
CA LEU A 383 6.92 6.05 2.45
C LEU A 383 6.39 4.72 2.97
N PRO A 384 7.00 3.58 2.57
CA PRO A 384 8.00 3.42 1.52
C PRO A 384 7.53 3.81 0.11
N PHE A 385 8.42 4.44 -0.66
CA PHE A 385 8.10 5.10 -1.92
C PHE A 385 7.81 4.11 -3.05
N ASP A 386 6.77 4.40 -3.83
CA ASP A 386 6.45 3.70 -5.06
C ASP A 386 6.29 4.73 -6.19
N LEU A 387 6.94 4.49 -7.34
CA LEU A 387 6.76 5.30 -8.54
C LEU A 387 5.81 4.60 -9.51
N GLU A 388 4.70 5.28 -9.86
CA GLU A 388 3.86 4.84 -10.96
C GLU A 388 4.40 5.43 -12.27
N VAL A 389 4.72 4.54 -13.21
CA VAL A 389 5.34 4.90 -14.50
C VAL A 389 4.56 4.29 -15.65
N VAL A 390 4.66 4.92 -16.82
CA VAL A 390 4.27 4.32 -18.10
C VAL A 390 5.51 3.96 -18.90
N ASP A 391 5.63 2.70 -19.31
CA ASP A 391 6.80 2.21 -20.03
C ASP A 391 6.76 2.55 -21.54
N ILE A 392 7.80 2.13 -22.26
CA ILE A 392 7.93 2.34 -23.71
C ILE A 392 6.82 1.68 -24.54
N HIS A 393 6.08 0.71 -23.98
CA HIS A 393 4.94 0.05 -24.62
C HIS A 393 3.59 0.66 -24.20
N ASN A 394 3.60 1.82 -23.53
CA ASN A 394 2.42 2.47 -22.94
C ASN A 394 1.74 1.63 -21.84
N LYS A 395 2.47 0.70 -21.21
CA LYS A 395 1.93 -0.09 -20.10
C LYS A 395 2.26 0.59 -18.78
N LYS A 396 1.25 0.76 -17.93
CA LYS A 396 1.45 1.22 -16.56
C LYS A 396 2.11 0.11 -15.73
N THR A 397 3.12 0.49 -14.96
CA THR A 397 3.77 -0.39 -13.98
C THR A 397 4.22 0.43 -12.77
N LYS A 398 4.69 -0.26 -11.74
CA LYS A 398 5.20 0.36 -10.51
C LYS A 398 6.64 -0.05 -10.23
N VAL A 399 7.42 0.92 -9.80
CA VAL A 399 8.76 0.72 -9.22
C VAL A 399 8.64 0.87 -7.72
N HIS A 400 8.92 -0.21 -6.98
CA HIS A 400 8.84 -0.26 -5.53
C HIS A 400 10.25 -0.17 -4.93
N PHE A 401 10.51 0.84 -4.10
CA PHE A 401 11.82 1.13 -3.51
C PHE A 401 12.08 0.35 -2.21
N TYR A 402 12.70 -0.83 -2.33
CA TYR A 402 13.19 -1.69 -1.23
C TYR A 402 14.66 -1.38 -0.87
N THR A 403 15.07 -0.13 -1.07
CA THR A 403 16.36 0.40 -0.64
C THR A 403 16.32 0.69 0.86
N GLU A 404 17.49 0.86 1.51
CA GLU A 404 17.56 1.25 2.93
C GLU A 404 16.87 2.59 3.19
N GLY A 405 16.97 3.53 2.24
CA GLY A 405 16.31 4.84 2.29
C GLY A 405 14.82 4.81 1.94
N ALA A 406 14.26 3.66 1.55
CA ALA A 406 12.86 3.48 1.16
C ALA A 406 12.37 4.51 0.11
N GLY A 407 13.28 5.00 -0.75
CA GLY A 407 13.03 5.98 -1.80
C GLY A 407 13.36 7.44 -1.44
N THR A 408 13.76 7.71 -0.19
CA THR A 408 14.20 9.06 0.23
C THR A 408 15.52 9.50 -0.40
N GLU A 409 16.27 8.56 -1.00
CA GLU A 409 17.45 8.84 -1.80
C GLU A 409 17.16 9.59 -3.11
N ILE A 410 15.89 9.62 -3.55
CA ILE A 410 15.46 10.40 -4.71
C ILE A 410 14.82 11.69 -4.21
N ASP A 411 15.42 12.82 -4.57
CA ASP A 411 14.92 14.14 -4.16
C ASP A 411 13.57 14.46 -4.82
N ALA A 412 12.74 15.23 -4.12
CA ALA A 412 11.43 15.65 -4.60
C ALA A 412 11.48 16.33 -5.96
N SER A 413 12.51 17.14 -6.23
CA SER A 413 12.69 17.82 -7.52
C SER A 413 13.03 16.87 -8.67
N GLN A 414 13.51 15.66 -8.38
CA GLN A 414 13.94 14.70 -9.39
C GLN A 414 12.80 13.84 -9.91
N HIS A 415 11.80 13.51 -9.10
CA HIS A 415 10.74 12.55 -9.45
C HIS A 415 9.43 13.23 -9.92
N GLN A 416 9.53 14.26 -10.76
CA GLN A 416 8.37 15.00 -11.26
C GLN A 416 7.62 14.26 -12.37
N PRO A 417 6.30 14.48 -12.52
CA PRO A 417 5.54 13.98 -13.68
C PRO A 417 6.22 14.34 -15.00
N GLY A 418 6.29 13.38 -15.92
CA GLY A 418 6.93 13.56 -17.22
C GLY A 418 8.45 13.42 -17.23
N HIS A 419 9.10 13.14 -16.09
CA HIS A 419 10.50 12.72 -16.06
C HIS A 419 10.64 11.24 -16.42
N THR A 420 11.80 10.85 -16.94
CA THR A 420 12.09 9.46 -17.35
C THR A 420 12.95 8.77 -16.30
N VAL A 421 12.43 7.67 -15.75
CA VAL A 421 13.16 6.75 -14.89
C VAL A 421 13.90 5.75 -15.77
N ALA A 422 15.20 5.60 -15.54
CA ALA A 422 16.03 4.55 -16.12
C ALA A 422 16.53 3.61 -15.01
N ILE A 423 16.32 2.31 -15.17
CA ILE A 423 16.78 1.29 -14.21
C ILE A 423 17.60 0.24 -14.95
N ILE A 424 18.89 0.16 -14.64
CA ILE A 424 19.78 -0.85 -15.21
C ILE A 424 19.47 -2.20 -14.57
N ASP A 425 19.46 -3.25 -15.37
CA ASP A 425 19.25 -4.65 -14.99
C ASP A 425 17.99 -4.88 -14.14
N ALA A 426 16.94 -4.09 -14.41
CA ALA A 426 15.66 -4.19 -13.73
C ALA A 426 15.02 -5.57 -13.96
N THR A 427 14.51 -6.19 -12.90
CA THR A 427 13.81 -7.48 -13.00
C THR A 427 12.32 -7.31 -12.77
N ARG A 428 11.56 -8.21 -13.41
CA ARG A 428 10.15 -8.38 -13.10
C ARG A 428 10.02 -9.16 -11.80
N TYR A 429 9.28 -8.58 -10.85
CA TYR A 429 9.02 -9.19 -9.56
C TYR A 429 7.51 -9.40 -9.38
N ASP A 430 7.12 -10.65 -9.11
CA ASP A 430 5.73 -11.04 -8.86
C ASP A 430 5.47 -10.97 -7.34
N PHE A 431 4.86 -9.86 -6.87
CA PHE A 431 4.60 -9.62 -5.45
C PHE A 431 3.50 -10.53 -4.89
N LYS A 432 3.59 -10.88 -3.60
CA LYS A 432 2.55 -11.63 -2.90
C LYS A 432 1.30 -10.78 -2.64
N PHE A 433 1.49 -9.49 -2.37
CA PHE A 433 0.44 -8.54 -1.97
C PHE A 433 0.29 -7.40 -2.97
N GLY A 434 -0.12 -7.73 -4.20
CA GLY A 434 -0.41 -6.75 -5.25
C GLY A 434 0.00 -7.23 -6.65
N PRO A 435 -0.16 -6.38 -7.68
CA PRO A 435 0.24 -6.71 -9.04
C PRO A 435 1.77 -6.81 -9.18
N PRO A 436 2.28 -7.51 -10.21
CA PRO A 436 3.69 -7.50 -10.55
C PRO A 436 4.24 -6.09 -10.79
N GLY A 437 5.50 -5.88 -10.44
CA GLY A 437 6.20 -4.60 -10.61
C GLY A 437 7.71 -4.78 -10.64
N ILE A 438 8.44 -3.69 -10.50
CA ILE A 438 9.91 -3.69 -10.39
C ILE A 438 10.27 -3.50 -8.91
N ARG A 439 11.04 -4.43 -8.36
CA ARG A 439 11.55 -4.32 -6.98
C ARG A 439 12.96 -3.75 -6.99
N HIS A 440 13.06 -2.46 -6.71
CA HIS A 440 14.32 -1.73 -6.73
C HIS A 440 15.01 -1.78 -5.37
N LYS A 441 16.24 -2.29 -5.30
CA LYS A 441 16.99 -2.49 -4.04
C LYS A 441 18.30 -1.69 -3.93
N ASP A 442 18.89 -1.33 -5.06
CA ASP A 442 20.19 -0.65 -5.11
C ASP A 442 20.04 0.76 -5.69
N PRO A 443 20.17 1.83 -4.88
CA PRO A 443 20.09 3.22 -5.33
C PRO A 443 20.98 3.57 -6.52
N GLN A 444 22.08 2.85 -6.76
CA GLN A 444 22.98 3.11 -7.87
C GLN A 444 22.45 2.58 -9.21
N MET A 445 21.45 1.69 -9.20
CA MET A 445 20.92 1.10 -10.43
C MET A 445 19.81 1.94 -11.08
N ILE A 446 19.38 3.03 -10.43
CA ILE A 446 18.32 3.92 -10.92
C ILE A 446 18.86 5.34 -11.14
N LYS A 447 18.40 5.97 -12.22
CA LYS A 447 18.56 7.41 -12.42
C LYS A 447 17.31 8.01 -13.03
N ILE A 448 16.92 9.20 -12.57
CA ILE A 448 15.80 9.94 -13.14
C ILE A 448 16.34 11.10 -13.97
N PHE A 449 15.91 11.16 -15.22
CA PHE A 449 16.25 12.22 -16.16
C PHE A 449 15.09 13.21 -16.30
N PRO A 450 15.33 14.52 -16.24
CA PRO A 450 14.30 15.55 -16.37
C PRO A 450 13.88 15.75 -17.84
N LEU A 451 13.47 14.66 -18.48
CA LEU A 451 13.07 14.55 -19.88
C LEU A 451 11.86 13.63 -19.98
N ARG A 452 10.93 13.94 -20.89
CA ARG A 452 9.87 13.00 -21.27
C ARG A 452 10.47 11.78 -21.96
N LEU A 453 9.81 10.63 -21.82
CA LEU A 453 10.27 9.36 -22.37
C LEU A 453 10.34 9.42 -23.90
N THR A 454 9.37 10.10 -24.52
CA THR A 454 9.37 10.37 -25.97
C THR A 454 10.58 11.18 -26.41
N THR A 455 10.93 12.25 -25.69
CA THR A 455 12.13 13.06 -25.94
C THR A 455 13.39 12.24 -25.75
N PHE A 456 13.46 11.45 -24.67
CA PHE A 456 14.59 10.57 -24.36
C PHE A 456 14.86 9.57 -25.49
N LEU A 457 13.85 8.84 -25.96
CA LEU A 457 13.97 7.84 -27.02
C LEU A 457 14.35 8.46 -28.37
N SER A 458 13.73 9.59 -28.73
CA SER A 458 14.07 10.32 -29.96
C SER A 458 15.52 10.79 -29.95
N MET A 459 15.97 11.34 -28.82
CA MET A 459 17.36 11.78 -28.64
C MET A 459 18.34 10.61 -28.70
N SER A 460 18.02 9.49 -28.05
CA SER A 460 18.87 8.29 -28.08
C SER A 460 19.09 7.81 -29.51
N SER A 461 18.01 7.70 -30.28
CA SER A 461 18.03 7.25 -31.68
C SER A 461 18.87 8.16 -32.56
N GLU A 462 18.70 9.48 -32.41
CA GLU A 462 19.43 10.48 -33.18
C GLU A 462 20.93 10.47 -32.84
N VAL A 463 21.27 10.51 -31.55
CA VAL A 463 22.66 10.53 -31.08
C VAL A 463 23.38 9.24 -31.45
N HIS A 464 22.75 8.07 -31.24
CA HIS A 464 23.34 6.80 -31.60
C HIS A 464 23.62 6.73 -33.11
N ARG A 465 22.66 7.11 -33.97
CA ARG A 465 22.83 7.10 -35.42
C ARG A 465 23.97 8.03 -35.89
N LEU A 466 24.10 9.21 -35.30
CA LEU A 466 25.05 10.23 -35.76
C LEU A 466 26.45 10.06 -35.19
N SER A 467 26.55 9.48 -33.99
CA SER A 467 27.76 9.56 -33.17
C SER A 467 28.36 8.23 -32.78
N MET A 468 27.69 7.10 -33.06
CA MET A 468 28.34 5.80 -32.97
C MET A 468 29.37 5.63 -34.08
N PRO A 469 30.56 5.08 -33.78
CA PRO A 469 31.55 4.78 -34.79
C PRO A 469 31.05 3.81 -35.85
N GLN A 470 31.20 4.22 -37.11
CA GLN A 470 31.13 3.33 -38.26
C GLN A 470 32.55 2.90 -38.66
N ASP A 471 32.68 2.16 -39.76
CA ASP A 471 33.96 1.74 -40.30
C ASP A 471 34.93 2.93 -40.44
N ASN A 472 36.21 2.68 -40.11
CA ASN A 472 37.27 3.69 -40.14
C ASN A 472 36.99 4.93 -39.27
N ASP A 473 36.25 4.75 -38.18
CA ASP A 473 35.91 5.79 -37.20
C ASP A 473 35.15 6.98 -37.84
N MET A 474 34.34 6.69 -38.85
CA MET A 474 33.46 7.70 -39.47
C MET A 474 32.27 8.04 -38.56
N ARG A 475 31.80 9.30 -38.64
CA ARG A 475 30.60 9.82 -37.96
C ARG A 475 29.79 10.67 -38.93
N THR A 476 28.48 10.77 -38.67
CA THR A 476 27.59 11.59 -39.48
C THR A 476 27.52 13.01 -38.92
N CYS A 477 27.79 14.00 -39.78
CA CYS A 477 27.65 15.40 -39.43
C CYS A 477 26.20 15.72 -39.11
N HIS A 478 25.92 16.22 -37.90
CA HIS A 478 24.56 16.60 -37.52
C HIS A 478 24.01 17.74 -38.39
N GLY A 479 24.87 18.69 -38.81
CA GLY A 479 24.50 19.82 -39.67
C GLY A 479 24.06 19.42 -41.08
N CYS A 480 24.98 18.87 -41.89
CA CYS A 480 24.73 18.56 -43.30
C CYS A 480 24.28 17.11 -43.57
N GLY A 481 24.50 16.17 -42.64
CA GLY A 481 24.16 14.76 -42.81
C GLY A 481 25.21 13.93 -43.55
N ASN A 482 26.35 14.50 -43.94
CA ASN A 482 27.44 13.76 -44.59
C ASN A 482 28.32 13.07 -43.55
N ASP A 483 28.87 11.92 -43.91
CA ASP A 483 29.82 11.18 -43.08
C ASP A 483 31.26 11.68 -43.29
N ALA A 484 32.03 11.75 -42.22
CA ALA A 484 33.46 12.10 -42.25
C ALA A 484 34.21 11.41 -41.11
N VAL A 485 35.53 11.26 -41.24
CA VAL A 485 36.39 10.69 -40.21
C VAL A 485 36.38 11.59 -38.98
N ALA A 486 36.20 11.05 -37.77
CA ALA A 486 36.02 11.84 -36.55
C ALA A 486 37.16 12.84 -36.30
N ALA A 487 38.41 12.47 -36.62
CA ALA A 487 39.59 13.34 -36.50
C ALA A 487 39.51 14.64 -37.32
N SER A 488 38.74 14.65 -38.42
CA SER A 488 38.52 15.83 -39.28
C SER A 488 37.34 16.69 -38.84
N MET A 489 36.55 16.23 -37.87
CA MET A 489 35.30 16.86 -37.45
C MET A 489 35.45 17.61 -36.13
N LYS A 490 34.57 18.59 -35.92
CA LYS A 490 34.41 19.30 -34.66
C LYS A 490 33.32 18.65 -33.84
N ARG A 491 33.65 18.25 -32.62
CA ARG A 491 32.68 17.78 -31.62
C ARG A 491 32.10 18.96 -30.85
N CYS A 492 30.82 18.88 -30.47
CA CYS A 492 30.26 19.87 -29.56
C CYS A 492 31.02 19.84 -28.22
N THR A 493 31.51 21.00 -27.78
CA THR A 493 32.24 21.13 -26.51
C THR A 493 31.33 21.18 -25.28
N GLY A 494 30.03 21.42 -25.46
CA GLY A 494 29.05 21.45 -24.37
C GLY A 494 28.54 20.05 -24.01
N CYS A 495 28.01 19.32 -24.99
CA CYS A 495 27.44 18.00 -24.77
C CYS A 495 28.36 16.84 -25.15
N TRP A 496 29.44 17.06 -25.90
CA TRP A 496 30.35 16.01 -26.35
C TRP A 496 29.72 14.87 -27.17
N SER A 497 28.46 15.00 -27.57
CA SER A 497 27.66 13.90 -28.14
C SER A 497 27.42 14.01 -29.63
N LEU A 498 27.64 15.17 -30.26
CA LEU A 498 27.35 15.40 -31.69
C LEU A 498 28.56 15.99 -32.41
N TRP A 499 28.70 15.63 -33.69
CA TRP A 499 29.84 15.96 -34.55
C TRP A 499 29.44 16.81 -35.76
N TYR A 500 30.36 17.65 -36.22
CA TYR A 500 30.16 18.63 -37.30
C TYR A 500 31.38 18.74 -38.19
N CYS A 501 31.19 18.80 -39.52
CA CYS A 501 32.31 19.03 -40.44
C CYS A 501 33.03 20.36 -40.17
N ASN A 502 32.28 21.41 -39.80
CA ASN A 502 32.81 22.75 -39.56
C ASN A 502 31.84 23.59 -38.70
N LYS A 503 32.22 24.85 -38.45
CA LYS A 503 31.45 25.78 -37.60
C LYS A 503 30.08 26.13 -38.19
N ASP A 504 29.93 26.15 -39.51
CA ASP A 504 28.65 26.47 -40.14
C ASP A 504 27.67 25.29 -40.05
N CYS A 505 28.14 24.06 -40.23
CA CYS A 505 27.37 22.86 -39.93
C CYS A 505 26.94 22.83 -38.45
N GLN A 506 27.79 23.28 -37.53
CA GLN A 506 27.43 23.40 -36.12
C GLN A 506 26.30 24.40 -35.90
N LYS A 507 26.33 25.57 -36.55
CA LYS A 507 25.23 26.55 -36.47
C LYS A 507 23.92 25.95 -36.99
N VAL A 508 23.96 25.27 -38.14
CA VAL A 508 22.78 24.60 -38.72
C VAL A 508 22.21 23.55 -37.75
N GLY A 509 23.05 22.66 -37.21
CA GLY A 509 22.60 21.68 -36.23
C GLY A 509 22.04 22.31 -34.95
N TRP A 510 22.68 23.39 -34.48
CA TRP A 510 22.28 24.14 -33.30
C TRP A 510 20.90 24.78 -33.43
N THR A 511 20.63 25.47 -34.55
CA THR A 511 19.41 26.28 -34.72
C THR A 511 18.28 25.53 -35.41
N LEU A 512 18.58 24.75 -36.45
CA LEU A 512 17.57 24.13 -37.31
C LEU A 512 17.28 22.67 -36.97
N LYS A 513 18.16 22.00 -36.22
CA LYS A 513 18.01 20.58 -35.87
C LYS A 513 17.97 20.32 -34.36
N PHE A 514 17.35 21.24 -33.63
CA PHE A 514 17.02 21.11 -32.20
C PHE A 514 18.18 20.85 -31.22
N HIS A 515 19.45 20.88 -31.65
CA HIS A 515 20.56 20.62 -30.74
C HIS A 515 20.63 21.67 -29.62
N LYS A 516 20.26 22.94 -29.87
CA LYS A 516 20.16 23.94 -28.79
C LYS A 516 19.31 23.49 -27.60
N PHE A 517 18.20 22.78 -27.86
CA PHE A 517 17.31 22.28 -26.81
C PHE A 517 17.89 21.04 -26.13
N ASN A 518 18.49 20.13 -26.91
CA ASN A 518 18.97 18.84 -26.40
C ASN A 518 20.36 18.90 -25.77
N CYS A 519 21.19 19.91 -26.09
CA CYS A 519 22.58 20.02 -25.65
C CYS A 519 22.74 19.99 -24.13
N LYS A 520 21.85 20.67 -23.39
CA LYS A 520 21.90 20.70 -21.93
C LYS A 520 21.66 19.31 -21.34
N ALA A 521 20.64 18.61 -21.83
CA ALA A 521 20.33 17.25 -21.42
C ALA A 521 21.50 16.30 -21.73
N LEU A 522 22.03 16.36 -22.96
CA LEU A 522 23.17 15.57 -23.39
C LEU A 522 24.49 15.92 -22.69
N SER A 523 24.56 16.98 -21.88
CA SER A 523 25.76 17.24 -21.07
C SER A 523 25.87 16.27 -19.89
N ASP A 524 24.77 15.64 -19.47
CA ASP A 524 24.75 14.60 -18.45
C ASP A 524 25.57 13.37 -18.92
N PRO A 525 26.63 12.97 -18.21
CA PRO A 525 27.46 11.84 -18.60
C PRO A 525 26.69 10.53 -18.63
N ASP A 526 25.75 10.30 -17.72
CA ASP A 526 25.00 9.04 -17.67
C ASP A 526 24.02 8.93 -18.83
N LEU A 527 23.38 10.05 -19.21
CA LEU A 527 22.52 10.05 -20.39
C LEU A 527 23.32 9.68 -21.65
N ARG A 528 24.52 10.23 -21.79
CA ARG A 528 25.44 9.89 -22.89
C ARG A 528 25.90 8.44 -22.83
N GLY A 529 26.25 7.96 -21.64
CA GLY A 529 26.65 6.58 -21.41
C GLY A 529 25.56 5.61 -21.85
N LEU A 530 24.30 5.88 -21.51
CA LEU A 530 23.17 5.06 -21.96
C LEU A 530 23.05 5.02 -23.49
N PHE A 531 23.36 6.12 -24.19
CA PHE A 531 23.17 6.23 -25.65
C PHE A 531 24.35 5.74 -26.47
N LEU A 532 25.58 5.86 -25.97
CA LEU A 532 26.81 5.65 -26.75
C LEU A 532 27.60 4.41 -26.32
N THR A 533 27.18 3.72 -25.26
CA THR A 533 27.82 2.47 -24.84
C THR A 533 27.40 1.31 -25.74
N GLU A 534 28.37 0.53 -26.20
CA GLU A 534 28.12 -0.75 -26.88
C GLU A 534 27.74 -1.83 -25.84
N TRP A 535 26.50 -1.79 -25.38
CA TRP A 535 25.99 -2.65 -24.28
C TRP A 535 26.15 -4.16 -24.52
N GLU A 536 26.27 -4.59 -25.76
CA GLU A 536 26.55 -5.99 -26.12
C GLU A 536 27.99 -6.44 -25.76
N LYS A 537 28.92 -5.50 -25.64
CA LYS A 537 30.34 -5.75 -25.34
C LYS A 537 30.69 -5.57 -23.86
N VAL A 538 29.79 -4.96 -23.08
CA VAL A 538 30.04 -4.69 -21.65
C VAL A 538 30.04 -6.01 -20.87
N GLN A 539 31.13 -6.24 -20.11
CA GLN A 539 31.29 -7.45 -19.31
C GLN A 539 31.19 -7.20 -17.79
N ASP A 540 31.58 -6.02 -17.31
CA ASP A 540 31.59 -5.74 -15.88
C ASP A 540 30.19 -5.34 -15.37
N SER A 541 30.01 -5.41 -14.05
CA SER A 541 28.82 -4.81 -13.42
C SER A 541 28.77 -3.31 -13.69
N VAL A 542 27.56 -2.80 -13.95
CA VAL A 542 27.33 -1.40 -14.30
C VAL A 542 26.32 -0.78 -13.35
N SER A 543 26.62 0.41 -12.87
CA SER A 543 25.72 1.24 -12.07
C SER A 543 25.93 2.72 -12.40
N PHE A 544 25.01 3.58 -11.97
CA PHE A 544 25.16 5.02 -12.01
C PHE A 544 26.08 5.52 -10.87
N PRO A 545 26.93 6.54 -11.11
CA PRO A 545 27.21 7.14 -12.42
C PRO A 545 27.98 6.16 -13.32
N LEU A 546 27.58 6.10 -14.58
CA LEU A 546 28.21 5.28 -15.60
C LEU A 546 29.66 5.72 -15.77
N LYS A 547 30.56 4.74 -15.79
CA LYS A 547 31.96 4.93 -16.20
C LYS A 547 32.00 5.17 -17.71
N VAL A 548 31.47 6.31 -18.15
CA VAL A 548 31.68 6.76 -19.52
C VAL A 548 33.15 7.11 -19.63
N SER A 549 33.83 6.53 -20.61
CA SER A 549 35.17 6.92 -21.00
C SER A 549 35.16 8.41 -21.36
N ASN A 550 35.49 9.26 -20.39
CA ASN A 550 35.77 10.68 -20.60
C ASN A 550 37.12 10.78 -21.32
N GLY A 551 37.20 10.51 -22.63
CA GLY A 551 38.45 10.67 -23.36
C GLY A 551 38.52 9.93 -24.69
N PRO A 552 39.40 10.35 -25.62
CA PRO A 552 39.33 10.06 -27.04
C PRO A 552 39.69 8.61 -27.36
N CYS A 553 39.09 8.07 -28.43
CA CYS A 553 39.86 7.31 -29.41
C CYS A 553 40.06 8.23 -30.62
#